data_AF-A0A534N1U7-F1
#
_entry.id   AF-A0A534N1U7-F1
#
_cell.length_a   1.000
_cell.length_b   1.000
_cell.length_c   1.000
_cell.angle_alpha   90.00
_cell.angle_beta   90.00
_cell.angle_gamma   90.00
#
_symmetry.space_group_name_H-M   'P 1'
#
loop_
_entity.id
_entity.type
_entity.pdbx_description
1 polymer ?
#
loop_
_entity_poly.entity_id
_entity_poly.type
_entity_poly.pdbx_seq_one_letter_code
_entity_poly.pdbx_strand_id
1 'polypeptide(L)'
;MLYSIEVRNGAGDLLASPVLIGEEGRPVHLSLSQDVGRHREPLAMSLDLDPSPDGENLCVGYRLSIDDGFAHSGRVGVAYGELRSVELNGGGESLRLSLVVARAYTRDFGRILQQHRRPSA
;
A
#
# COMPACT_ATOMS: atom_id res chain seq x y z
N MET A 1 -6.82 10.86 -6.33
CA MET A 1 -5.67 9.94 -6.34
C MET A 1 -6.15 8.52 -6.08
N LEU A 2 -5.52 7.55 -6.73
CA LEU A 2 -5.66 6.13 -6.44
C LEU A 2 -4.32 5.58 -5.99
N TYR A 3 -4.35 4.79 -4.91
CA TYR A 3 -3.21 4.08 -4.36
C TYR A 3 -3.52 2.58 -4.43
N SER A 4 -2.75 1.84 -5.21
CA SER A 4 -2.79 0.37 -5.21
C SER A 4 -1.62 -0.13 -4.38
N ILE A 5 -1.95 -0.81 -3.29
CA ILE A 5 -0.98 -1.25 -2.29
C ILE A 5 -0.90 -2.77 -2.32
N GLU A 6 0.29 -3.29 -2.11
CA GLU A 6 0.53 -4.69 -1.86
C GLU A 6 1.49 -4.82 -0.68
N VAL A 7 1.12 -5.62 0.32
CA VAL A 7 1.99 -5.95 1.43
C VAL A 7 2.27 -7.44 1.42
N ARG A 8 3.55 -7.78 1.44
CA ARG A 8 4.04 -9.17 1.50
C ARG A 8 4.95 -9.38 2.69
N ASN A 9 5.02 -10.62 3.17
CA ASN A 9 6.01 -11.02 4.16
C ASN A 9 7.36 -11.40 3.53
N GLY A 10 8.33 -11.79 4.36
CA GLY A 10 9.69 -12.15 3.95
C GLY A 10 9.75 -13.43 3.12
N ALA A 11 8.75 -14.30 3.24
CA ALA A 11 8.58 -15.48 2.40
C ALA A 11 7.96 -15.14 1.01
N GLY A 12 7.45 -13.92 0.84
CA GLY A 12 6.78 -13.46 -0.38
C GLY A 12 5.27 -13.72 -0.41
N ASP A 13 4.68 -14.21 0.68
CA ASP A 13 3.23 -14.39 0.80
C ASP A 13 2.52 -13.05 0.81
N LEU A 14 1.39 -12.97 0.10
CA LEU A 14 0.52 -11.81 0.11
C LEU A 14 -0.24 -11.71 1.44
N LEU A 15 -0.01 -10.63 2.17
CA LEU A 15 -0.73 -10.31 3.42
C LEU A 15 -1.95 -9.44 3.14
N ALA A 16 -1.79 -8.39 2.32
CA ALA A 16 -2.87 -7.46 1.98
C ALA A 16 -2.67 -6.84 0.59
N SER A 17 -3.76 -6.60 -0.14
CA SER A 17 -3.73 -5.82 -1.39
C SER A 17 -4.91 -4.84 -1.51
N PRO A 18 -4.94 -3.76 -0.70
CA PRO A 18 -6.01 -2.78 -0.75
C PRO A 18 -5.83 -1.77 -1.89
N VAL A 19 -6.95 -1.22 -2.35
CA VAL A 19 -7.00 -0.03 -3.19
C VAL A 19 -7.64 1.10 -2.41
N LEU A 20 -6.96 2.24 -2.35
CA LEU A 20 -7.45 3.45 -1.68
C LEU A 20 -7.68 4.55 -2.70
N ILE A 21 -8.73 5.33 -2.48
CA ILE A 21 -9.02 6.55 -3.23
C ILE A 21 -8.93 7.71 -2.25
N GLY A 22 -8.13 8.72 -2.59
CA GLY A 22 -7.94 9.92 -1.77
C GLY A 22 -7.85 11.19 -2.61
N GLU A 23 -7.79 12.33 -1.94
CA GLU A 23 -7.55 13.62 -2.58
C GLU A 23 -6.05 13.82 -2.90
N GLU A 24 -5.74 14.63 -3.90
CA GLU A 24 -4.35 14.93 -4.23
C GLU A 24 -3.72 15.83 -3.17
N GLY A 25 -2.51 15.47 -2.71
CA GLY A 25 -1.79 16.19 -1.67
C GLY A 25 -2.41 16.10 -0.27
N ARG A 26 -3.35 15.18 -0.03
CA ARG A 26 -3.96 14.95 1.28
C ARG A 26 -3.56 13.59 1.84
N PRO A 27 -3.30 13.49 3.16
CA PRO A 27 -3.08 12.21 3.81
C PRO A 27 -4.27 11.26 3.63
N VAL A 28 -3.97 9.97 3.55
CA VAL A 28 -4.96 8.89 3.47
C VAL A 28 -4.64 7.87 4.55
N HIS A 29 -5.68 7.45 5.28
CA HIS A 29 -5.58 6.43 6.30
C HIS A 29 -6.38 5.19 5.89
N LEU A 30 -5.80 4.03 6.14
CA LEU A 30 -6.44 2.72 6.04
C LEU A 30 -6.31 2.00 7.37
N SER A 31 -7.43 1.49 7.86
CA SER A 31 -7.46 0.50 8.92
C SER A 31 -8.16 -0.74 8.39
N LEU A 32 -7.46 -1.87 8.42
CA LEU A 32 -7.96 -3.18 8.07
C LEU A 32 -7.97 -4.06 9.31
N SER A 33 -9.13 -4.61 9.59
CA SER A 33 -9.29 -5.71 10.55
C SER A 33 -10.08 -6.77 9.81
N GLN A 34 -9.39 -7.76 9.26
CA GLN A 34 -10.03 -8.86 8.55
C GLN A 34 -9.84 -10.15 9.34
N ASP A 35 -10.96 -10.79 9.67
CA ASP A 35 -10.98 -12.22 9.99
C ASP A 35 -10.71 -12.98 8.68
N VAL A 36 -9.44 -13.29 8.41
CA VAL A 36 -9.05 -14.07 7.24
C VAL A 36 -9.57 -15.50 7.42
N GLY A 37 -10.76 -15.77 6.90
CA GLY A 37 -11.53 -16.98 7.14
C GLY A 37 -10.75 -18.30 7.01
N ARG A 38 -11.09 -19.20 7.96
CA ARG A 38 -10.80 -20.63 8.16
C ARG A 38 -9.40 -21.10 8.55
N HIS A 39 -8.29 -20.44 8.22
CA HIS A 39 -6.96 -20.95 8.64
C HIS A 39 -5.85 -19.92 8.88
N ARG A 40 -6.14 -18.62 8.99
CA ARG A 40 -5.12 -17.62 9.35
C ARG A 40 -5.64 -16.71 10.45
N GLU A 41 -4.75 -16.37 11.38
CA GLU A 41 -5.02 -15.41 12.44
C GLU A 41 -5.52 -14.08 11.82
N PRO A 42 -6.43 -13.37 12.52
CA PRO A 42 -6.95 -12.10 12.02
C PRO A 42 -5.81 -11.10 11.83
N LEU A 43 -5.69 -10.55 10.61
CA LEU A 43 -4.70 -9.52 10.29
C LEU A 43 -5.22 -8.16 10.75
N ALA A 44 -4.57 -7.56 11.73
CA ALA A 44 -4.78 -6.17 12.12
C ALA A 44 -3.69 -5.29 11.49
N MET A 45 -4.09 -4.49 10.50
CA MET A 45 -3.19 -3.61 9.76
C MET A 45 -3.69 -2.17 9.77
N SER A 46 -2.80 -1.22 10.02
CA SER A 46 -3.05 0.19 9.75
C SER A 46 -1.97 0.77 8.84
N LEU A 47 -2.38 1.62 7.90
CA LEU A 47 -1.49 2.29 6.97
C LEU A 47 -1.88 3.75 6.84
N ASP A 48 -0.96 4.64 7.20
CA ASP A 48 -1.01 6.06 6.87
C ASP A 48 -0.14 6.33 5.64
N LEU A 49 -0.68 7.09 4.69
CA LEU A 49 0.05 7.62 3.55
C LEU A 49 -0.03 9.15 3.56
N ASP A 50 1.11 9.81 3.49
CA ASP A 50 1.24 11.27 3.48
C ASP A 50 1.91 11.72 2.17
N PRO A 51 1.12 12.02 1.11
CA PRO A 51 1.64 12.38 -0.19
C PRO A 51 2.07 13.85 -0.22
N SER A 52 3.31 14.10 -0.65
CA SER A 52 3.87 15.44 -0.88
C SER A 52 4.40 15.56 -2.31
N PRO A 53 4.17 16.70 -2.99
CA PRO A 53 4.68 16.91 -4.35
C PRO A 53 6.22 16.98 -4.35
N ASP A 54 6.84 16.32 -5.33
CA ASP A 54 8.29 16.29 -5.53
C ASP A 54 8.62 16.44 -7.03
N GLY A 55 8.48 17.68 -7.53
CA GLY A 55 8.55 17.97 -8.96
C GLY A 55 7.41 17.28 -9.75
N GLU A 56 7.78 16.49 -10.76
CA GLU A 56 6.84 15.66 -11.53
C GLU A 56 6.47 14.35 -10.82
N ASN A 57 7.16 14.04 -9.71
CA ASN A 57 6.97 12.85 -8.90
C ASN A 57 6.22 13.18 -7.60
N LEU A 58 5.95 12.13 -6.83
CA LEU A 58 5.32 12.19 -5.53
C LEU A 58 6.24 11.56 -4.48
N CYS A 59 6.53 12.30 -3.41
CA CYS A 59 7.16 11.72 -2.23
C CYS A 59 6.05 11.32 -1.25
N VAL A 60 5.92 10.02 -0.98
CA VAL A 60 4.89 9.46 -0.10
C VAL A 60 5.55 9.05 1.22
N GLY A 61 5.23 9.76 2.29
CA GLY A 61 5.48 9.28 3.64
C GLY A 61 4.56 8.11 3.94
N TYR A 62 5.07 7.07 4.61
CA TYR A 62 4.25 5.94 5.03
C TYR A 62 4.48 5.61 6.50
N ARG A 63 3.43 5.10 7.14
CA ARG A 63 3.51 4.43 8.44
C ARG A 63 2.61 3.20 8.40
N LEU A 64 3.22 2.03 8.48
CA LEU A 64 2.55 0.73 8.45
C LEU A 64 2.70 0.05 9.80
N SER A 65 1.59 -0.41 10.38
CA SER A 65 1.61 -1.33 11.52
C SER A 65 0.86 -2.59 11.14
N ILE A 66 1.43 -3.76 11.43
CA ILE A 66 0.85 -5.08 11.19
C ILE A 66 1.21 -5.93 12.40
N ASP A 67 0.25 -6.52 13.11
CA ASP A 67 0.31 -7.59 14.16
C ASP A 67 1.57 -7.78 15.06
N ASP A 68 2.78 -7.58 14.54
CA ASP A 68 4.09 -7.50 15.20
C ASP A 68 4.20 -6.43 16.31
N GLY A 69 3.25 -5.50 16.39
CA GLY A 69 3.22 -4.44 17.40
C GLY A 69 4.21 -3.29 17.15
N PHE A 70 4.90 -3.28 16.01
CA PHE A 70 5.84 -2.25 15.57
C PHE A 70 5.31 -1.46 14.38
N ALA A 71 5.48 -0.14 14.43
CA ALA A 71 5.16 0.72 13.29
C ALA A 71 6.41 0.92 12.42
N HIS A 72 6.34 0.47 11.18
CA HIS A 72 7.34 0.70 10.14
C HIS A 72 7.04 2.02 9.43
N SER A 73 7.98 2.96 9.44
CA SER A 73 7.78 4.25 8.77
C SER A 73 8.95 4.63 7.88
N GLY A 74 8.66 5.45 6.88
CA GLY A 74 9.64 5.91 5.92
C GLY A 74 9.05 6.82 4.87
N ARG A 75 9.82 7.05 3.80
CA ARG A 75 9.40 7.83 2.65
C ARG A 75 9.79 7.11 1.37
N VAL A 76 8.97 7.22 0.34
CA VAL A 76 9.24 6.66 -0.98
C VAL A 76 8.92 7.67 -2.07
N GLY A 77 9.86 7.89 -2.98
CA GLY A 77 9.61 8.62 -4.22
C GLY A 77 8.92 7.71 -5.24
N VAL A 78 7.82 8.20 -5.80
CA VAL A 78 6.93 7.47 -6.71
C VAL A 78 6.60 8.34 -7.92
N ALA A 79 6.89 7.83 -9.12
CA ALA A 79 6.32 8.36 -10.35
C ALA A 79 4.91 7.80 -10.56
N TYR A 80 4.00 8.61 -11.10
CA TYR A 80 2.63 8.16 -11.35
C TYR A 80 2.62 6.96 -12.31
N GLY A 81 1.86 5.92 -11.96
CA GLY A 81 1.71 4.69 -12.75
C GLY A 81 2.83 3.66 -12.56
N GLU A 82 3.95 4.02 -11.91
CA GLU A 82 5.09 3.13 -11.66
C GLU A 82 4.96 2.39 -10.33
N LEU A 83 5.43 1.13 -10.33
CA LEU A 83 5.53 0.32 -9.12
C LEU A 83 6.80 0.70 -8.35
N ARG A 84 6.62 1.00 -7.06
CA ARG A 84 7.73 1.18 -6.13
C ARG A 84 7.56 0.23 -4.95
N SER A 85 8.65 -0.41 -4.55
CA SER A 85 8.67 -1.30 -3.40
C SER A 85 9.72 -0.85 -2.41
N VAL A 86 9.40 -0.98 -1.12
CA VAL A 86 10.33 -0.76 -0.01
C VAL A 86 10.33 -1.99 0.89
N GLU A 87 11.51 -2.35 1.37
CA GLU A 87 11.68 -3.38 2.37
C GLU A 87 11.60 -2.74 3.75
N LEU A 88 10.77 -3.33 4.61
CA LEU A 88 10.54 -2.89 5.97
C LEU A 88 11.21 -3.93 6.87
N ASN A 89 12.32 -3.53 7.48
CA ASN A 89 13.13 -4.39 8.32
C ASN A 89 12.99 -3.93 9.78
N GLY A 90 12.62 -4.85 10.66
CA GLY A 90 12.35 -4.59 12.07
C GLY A 90 11.21 -5.48 12.58
N GLY A 91 10.96 -5.56 13.88
CA GLY A 91 9.75 -6.19 14.41
C GLY A 91 9.64 -7.71 14.30
N GLY A 92 10.69 -8.42 13.90
CA GLY A 92 10.74 -9.90 13.89
C GLY A 92 10.43 -10.56 12.55
N GLU A 93 9.78 -9.85 11.62
CA GLU A 93 9.54 -10.31 10.24
C GLU A 93 9.91 -9.21 9.23
N SER A 94 10.57 -9.59 8.13
CA SER A 94 10.78 -8.67 7.02
C SER A 94 9.50 -8.51 6.21
N LEU A 95 9.08 -7.28 5.94
CA LEU A 95 7.93 -7.01 5.09
C LEU A 95 8.35 -6.29 3.82
N ARG A 96 7.53 -6.39 2.79
CA ARG A 96 7.64 -5.61 1.56
C ARG A 96 6.35 -4.86 1.32
N LEU A 97 6.44 -3.53 1.31
CA LEU A 97 5.38 -2.64 0.90
C LEU A 97 5.61 -2.24 -0.55
N SER A 98 4.65 -2.54 -1.42
CA SER A 98 4.64 -2.09 -2.81
C SER A 98 3.48 -1.14 -3.05
N LEU A 99 3.74 -0.08 -3.83
CA LEU A 99 2.82 1.01 -4.06
C LEU A 99 2.85 1.42 -5.53
N VAL A 100 1.66 1.57 -6.12
CA VAL A 100 1.44 2.28 -7.39
C VAL A 100 0.46 3.42 -7.12
N VAL A 101 0.79 4.62 -7.59
CA VAL A 101 -0.06 5.81 -7.42
C VAL A 101 -0.52 6.32 -8.79
N ALA A 102 -1.79 6.65 -8.94
CA ALA A 102 -2.33 7.23 -10.17
C ALA A 102 -3.27 8.40 -9.91
N ARG A 103 -3.20 9.44 -10.76
CA ARG A 103 -4.16 10.55 -10.78
C ARG A 103 -5.49 10.10 -11.39
N ALA A 104 -6.60 10.66 -10.90
CA ALA A 104 -7.91 10.39 -11.48
C ALA A 104 -7.94 10.75 -12.98
N TYR A 105 -8.77 10.05 -13.75
CA TYR A 105 -8.93 10.27 -15.20
C TYR A 105 -7.68 10.04 -16.06
N THR A 106 -6.63 9.41 -15.51
CA THR A 106 -5.46 8.97 -16.29
C THR A 106 -5.60 7.53 -16.77
N ARG A 107 -4.79 7.16 -17.77
CA ARG A 107 -4.74 5.77 -18.27
C ARG A 107 -4.37 4.78 -17.17
N ASP A 108 -3.40 5.12 -16.32
CA ASP A 108 -2.96 4.26 -15.22
C ASP A 108 -4.04 4.03 -14.17
N PHE A 109 -4.84 5.05 -13.88
CA PHE A 109 -5.99 4.92 -12.98
C PHE A 109 -6.99 3.88 -13.49
N GLY A 110 -7.34 3.97 -14.78
CA GLY A 110 -8.22 2.99 -15.42
C GLY A 110 -7.64 1.58 -15.42
N ARG A 111 -6.34 1.45 -15.73
CA ARG A 111 -5.61 0.17 -15.73
C ARG A 111 -5.63 -0.50 -14.37
N ILE A 112 -5.31 0.24 -13.31
CA ILE A 112 -5.26 -0.30 -11.94
C ILE A 112 -6.64 -0.76 -11.48
N LEU A 113 -7.70 0.03 -11.72
CA LEU A 113 -9.07 -0.38 -11.38
C LEU A 113 -9.51 -1.65 -12.12
N GLN A 114 -9.10 -1.82 -13.38
CA GLN A 114 -9.41 -3.03 -14.14
C GLN A 114 -8.68 -4.27 -13.59
N GLN A 115 -7.44 -4.12 -13.15
CA GLN A 115 -6.66 -5.21 -12.54
C GLN A 115 -7.31 -5.70 -11.25
N HIS A 116 -7.76 -4.77 -10.38
CA HIS A 116 -8.42 -5.12 -9.12
C HIS A 116 -9.86 -5.63 -9.26
N ARG A 117 -10.54 -5.34 -10.37
CA ARG A 117 -11.88 -5.90 -10.66
C ARG A 117 -11.86 -7.32 -11.19
N ARG A 118 -10.70 -7.82 -11.65
CA ARG A 118 -10.57 -9.21 -12.05
C ARG A 118 -10.20 -10.02 -10.82
N PRO A 119 -11.08 -10.87 -10.27
CA PRO A 119 -10.62 -11.86 -9.30
C PRO A 119 -9.50 -12.66 -9.96
N SER A 120 -8.36 -12.73 -9.28
CA SER A 120 -7.28 -13.65 -9.62
C SER A 120 -7.91 -15.03 -9.82
N ALA A 121 -7.88 -15.52 -11.07
CA ALA A 121 -8.35 -16.84 -11.44
C ALA A 121 -7.46 -17.93 -10.81
#